data_AF-G1PFG8-F1
#
_entry.id   AF-G1PFG8-F1
#
_cell.length_a   1.000
_cell.length_b   1.000
_cell.length_c   1.000
_cell.angle_alpha   90.00
_cell.angle_beta   90.00
_cell.angle_gamma   90.00
#
_symmetry.space_group_name_H-M   'P 1'
#
loop_
_entity.id
_entity.type
_entity.pdbx_description
1 polymer ?
#
loop_
_entity_poly.entity_id
_entity_poly.type
_entity_poly.pdbx_seq_one_letter_code
_entity_poly.pdbx_strand_id
1 'polypeptide(L)'
;PTARTGGPGNIKTLGDAYEFAVDVSDFSPEDIIVTTSNNHIEVRAEKLAADGTVMNTFAHKCQLPEDVDPTSVTSALREDGSLTIRARRHPHTEHVQQTFRTEIKI
;
A
#
# COMPACT_ATOMS: atom_id res chain seq x y z
N PRO A 1 -19.62 -5.41 -18.31
CA PRO A 1 -18.48 -5.03 -17.47
C PRO A 1 -18.17 -3.54 -17.56
N THR A 2 -18.48 -2.79 -16.49
CA THR A 2 -17.93 -1.44 -16.31
C THR A 2 -16.53 -1.59 -15.74
N ALA A 3 -15.53 -0.96 -16.35
CA ALA A 3 -14.20 -0.86 -15.77
C ALA A 3 -14.07 0.52 -15.14
N ARG A 4 -13.91 0.58 -13.82
CA ARG A 4 -13.64 1.84 -13.13
C ARG A 4 -12.14 1.97 -12.96
N THR A 5 -11.53 2.89 -13.72
CA THR A 5 -10.19 3.36 -13.42
C THR A 5 -10.31 4.33 -12.26
N GLY A 6 -9.89 3.92 -11.06
CA GLY A 6 -9.74 4.87 -9.95
C GLY A 6 -8.83 6.01 -10.42
N GLY A 7 -9.24 7.27 -10.23
CA GLY A 7 -8.41 8.43 -10.56
C GLY A 7 -7.02 8.31 -9.92
N PRO A 8 -5.97 8.95 -10.48
CA PRO A 8 -4.58 8.76 -10.07
C PRO A 8 -4.47 8.95 -8.56
N GLY A 9 -4.36 7.85 -7.81
CA GLY A 9 -4.51 7.86 -6.38
C GLY A 9 -3.33 8.62 -5.81
N ASN A 10 -3.61 9.80 -5.27
CA ASN A 10 -2.60 10.66 -4.72
C ASN A 10 -2.01 9.99 -3.48
N ILE A 11 -0.80 9.43 -3.61
CA ILE A 11 0.00 9.07 -2.45
C ILE A 11 0.30 10.36 -1.68
N LYS A 12 -0.05 10.36 -0.40
CA LYS A 12 0.23 11.44 0.54
C LYS A 12 1.40 11.04 1.44
N THR A 13 2.30 11.98 1.69
CA THR A 13 3.38 11.80 2.66
C THR A 13 2.91 12.31 4.02
N LEU A 14 2.90 11.43 5.02
CA LEU A 14 2.54 11.68 6.41
C LEU A 14 3.77 11.53 7.31
N GLY A 15 4.71 12.47 7.23
CA GLY A 15 5.94 12.47 8.02
C GLY A 15 6.82 11.26 7.73
N ASP A 16 6.81 10.28 8.63
CA ASP A 16 7.52 9.00 8.54
C ASP A 16 6.72 7.89 7.83
N ALA A 17 5.57 8.20 7.21
CA ALA A 17 4.77 7.22 6.49
C ALA A 17 4.23 7.77 5.17
N TYR A 18 3.87 6.87 4.26
CA TYR A 18 3.06 7.17 3.08
C TYR A 18 1.66 6.61 3.27
N GLU A 19 0.68 7.36 2.78
CA GLU A 19 -0.73 6.99 2.79
C GLU A 19 -1.29 7.07 1.37
N PHE A 20 -2.06 6.07 1.01
CA PHE A 20 -2.73 5.97 -0.27
C PHE A 20 -4.19 5.57 -0.02
N ALA A 21 -5.13 6.34 -0.56
CA ALA A 21 -6.55 6.12 -0.35
C ALA A 21 -7.27 5.93 -1.69
N VAL A 22 -8.14 4.92 -1.76
CA VAL A 22 -8.99 4.67 -2.92
C VAL A 22 -10.43 4.42 -2.50
N ASP A 23 -11.35 4.82 -3.38
CA ASP A 23 -12.77 4.49 -3.28
C ASP A 23 -13.00 3.09 -3.84
N VAL A 24 -13.53 2.21 -3.00
CA VAL A 24 -13.91 0.83 -3.33
C VAL A 24 -15.35 0.53 -2.90
N SER A 25 -16.15 1.57 -2.69
CA SER A 25 -17.53 1.53 -2.18
C SER A 25 -18.49 0.63 -2.97
N ASP A 26 -18.19 0.33 -4.23
CA ASP A 26 -19.01 -0.55 -5.08
C ASP A 26 -18.72 -2.06 -4.90
N PHE A 27 -17.67 -2.40 -4.17
CA PHE A 27 -17.15 -3.76 -3.99
C PHE A 27 -17.25 -4.20 -2.52
N SER A 28 -17.45 -5.49 -2.31
CA SER A 28 -17.40 -6.06 -0.96
C SER A 28 -15.94 -6.14 -0.47
N PRO A 29 -15.68 -6.06 0.85
CA PRO A 29 -14.35 -6.23 1.43
C PRO A 29 -13.64 -7.51 0.97
N GLU A 30 -14.41 -8.58 0.77
CA GLU A 30 -13.95 -9.90 0.33
C GLU A 30 -13.51 -9.94 -1.14
N ASP A 31 -14.02 -9.04 -1.98
CA ASP A 31 -13.69 -8.95 -3.40
C ASP A 31 -12.41 -8.12 -3.65
N ILE A 32 -11.88 -7.47 -2.61
CA ILE A 32 -10.78 -6.52 -2.71
C ILE A 32 -9.45 -7.20 -2.34
N ILE A 33 -8.48 -7.07 -3.24
CA ILE A 33 -7.15 -7.65 -3.14
C ILE A 33 -6.13 -6.52 -3.18
N VAL A 34 -5.30 -6.44 -2.13
CA VAL A 34 -4.16 -5.52 -2.08
C VAL A 34 -2.88 -6.31 -2.25
N THR A 35 -2.13 -6.00 -3.30
CA THR A 35 -0.84 -6.61 -3.60
C THR A 35 0.26 -5.57 -3.49
N THR A 36 1.35 -5.91 -2.80
CA THR A 36 2.55 -5.06 -2.73
C THR A 36 3.73 -5.81 -3.31
N SER A 37 4.32 -5.27 -4.39
CA SER A 37 5.45 -5.88 -5.10
C SER A 37 6.34 -4.82 -5.74
N ASN A 38 7.67 -4.95 -5.65
CA ASN A 38 8.64 -4.06 -6.29
C ASN A 38 8.35 -2.57 -6.06
N ASN A 39 8.12 -2.16 -4.81
CA ASN A 39 7.74 -0.78 -4.45
C ASN A 39 6.47 -0.28 -5.17
N HIS A 40 5.57 -1.18 -5.56
CA HIS A 40 4.25 -0.82 -6.07
C HIS A 40 3.19 -1.43 -5.19
N ILE A 41 2.16 -0.63 -4.90
CA ILE A 41 0.91 -1.12 -4.33
C ILE A 41 -0.09 -1.18 -5.46
N GLU A 42 -0.80 -2.29 -5.54
CA GLU A 42 -1.88 -2.50 -6.48
C GLU A 42 -3.12 -2.97 -5.72
N VAL A 43 -4.20 -2.22 -5.86
CA VAL A 43 -5.53 -2.57 -5.36
C VAL A 43 -6.33 -3.08 -6.54
N ARG A 44 -6.82 -4.30 -6.45
CA ARG A 44 -7.72 -4.93 -7.41
C ARG A 44 -9.02 -5.27 -6.72
N ALA A 45 -10.14 -5.12 -7.42
CA ALA A 45 -11.41 -5.65 -6.97
C ALA A 45 -12.21 -6.17 -8.16
N GLU A 46 -12.88 -7.29 -7.97
CA GLU A 46 -13.72 -7.91 -9.00
C GLU A 46 -15.07 -8.28 -8.40
N LYS A 47 -16.13 -7.70 -8.96
CA LYS A 47 -17.50 -8.01 -8.56
C LYS A 47 -18.07 -9.04 -9.52
N LEU A 48 -18.43 -10.21 -8.98
CA LEU A 48 -19.06 -11.28 -9.72
C LEU A 48 -20.57 -11.31 -9.48
N ALA A 49 -21.33 -11.68 -10.51
CA ALA A 49 -22.73 -12.07 -10.36
C ALA A 49 -22.83 -13.50 -9.79
N ALA A 50 -24.03 -13.92 -9.39
CA ALA A 50 -24.27 -15.25 -8.82
C ALA A 50 -23.92 -16.42 -9.76
N ASP A 51 -23.89 -16.17 -11.07
CA ASP A 51 -23.48 -17.11 -12.11
C ASP A 51 -21.96 -17.10 -12.39
N GLY A 52 -21.18 -16.29 -11.66
CA GLY A 52 -19.75 -16.10 -11.85
C GLY A 52 -19.39 -15.09 -12.95
N THR A 53 -20.36 -14.38 -13.54
CA THR A 53 -20.08 -13.38 -14.56
C THR A 53 -19.46 -12.12 -13.95
N VAL A 54 -18.36 -11.62 -14.51
CA VAL A 54 -17.72 -10.37 -14.08
C VAL A 54 -18.62 -9.16 -14.38
N MET A 55 -19.16 -8.56 -13.32
CA MET A 55 -20.01 -7.37 -13.42
C MET A 55 -19.20 -6.08 -13.44
N ASN A 56 -18.22 -5.97 -12.54
CA ASN A 56 -17.42 -4.77 -12.35
C ASN A 56 -15.98 -5.15 -12.01
N THR A 57 -15.02 -4.37 -12.52
CA THR A 57 -13.61 -4.55 -12.17
C THR A 57 -13.00 -3.20 -11.84
N PHE A 58 -12.17 -3.21 -10.80
CA PHE A 58 -11.37 -2.07 -10.38
C PHE A 58 -9.91 -2.50 -10.30
N ALA A 59 -9.04 -1.66 -10.82
CA ALA A 59 -7.60 -1.78 -10.64
C ALA A 59 -7.02 -0.39 -10.43
N HIS A 60 -6.27 -0.23 -9.36
CA HIS A 60 -5.52 0.98 -9.09
C HIS A 60 -4.12 0.63 -8.63
N LYS A 61 -3.12 1.26 -9.25
CA LYS A 61 -1.72 1.02 -8.96
C LYS A 61 -1.03 2.33 -8.62
N CYS A 62 -0.22 2.31 -7.59
CA CYS A 62 0.61 3.43 -7.20
C CYS A 62 2.04 2.95 -6.90
N GLN A 63 3.01 3.82 -7.15
CA GLN A 63 4.41 3.54 -6.90
C GLN A 63 4.81 4.17 -5.58
N LEU A 64 5.24 3.33 -4.64
CA LEU A 64 5.86 3.75 -3.41
C LEU A 64 7.30 4.23 -3.66
N PRO A 65 7.78 5.17 -2.85
CA PRO A 65 9.19 5.52 -2.82
C PRO A 65 10.10 4.36 -2.41
N GLU A 66 11.39 4.49 -2.71
CA GLU A 66 12.40 3.47 -2.39
C GLU A 66 12.66 3.34 -0.89
N ASP A 67 12.46 4.43 -0.14
CA ASP A 67 12.65 4.49 1.31
C ASP A 67 11.48 3.89 2.11
N VAL A 68 10.56 3.17 1.49
CA VAL A 68 9.44 2.50 2.17
C VAL A 68 9.86 1.15 2.75
N ASP A 69 9.40 0.84 3.96
CA ASP A 69 9.46 -0.50 4.52
C ASP A 69 8.28 -1.36 4.04
N PRO A 70 8.52 -2.38 3.19
CA PRO A 70 7.45 -3.23 2.68
C PRO A 70 6.80 -4.10 3.77
N THR A 71 7.45 -4.31 4.91
CA THR A 71 6.89 -5.08 6.03
C THR A 71 5.94 -4.27 6.89
N SER A 72 6.02 -2.94 6.82
CA SER A 72 5.17 -1.99 7.54
C SER A 72 3.88 -1.61 6.78
N VAL A 73 3.58 -2.27 5.66
CA VAL A 73 2.38 -2.00 4.87
C VAL A 73 1.15 -2.50 5.62
N THR A 74 0.19 -1.61 5.83
CA THR A 74 -1.09 -1.88 6.50
C THR A 74 -2.23 -1.34 5.65
N SER A 75 -3.40 -1.97 5.71
CA SER A 75 -4.59 -1.50 5.01
C SER A 75 -5.78 -1.46 5.95
N ALA A 76 -6.66 -0.49 5.75
CA ALA A 76 -7.87 -0.29 6.53
C ALA A 76 -9.00 0.16 5.60
N LEU A 77 -10.06 -0.64 5.53
CA LEU A 77 -11.29 -0.29 4.84
C LEU A 77 -12.25 0.36 5.82
N ARG A 78 -12.73 1.57 5.50
CA ARG A 78 -13.78 2.24 6.27
C ARG A 78 -15.16 1.85 5.77
N GLU A 79 -16.16 2.04 6.64
CA GLU A 79 -17.59 1.78 6.34
C GLU A 79 -18.13 2.67 5.20
N ASP A 80 -17.49 3.80 4.93
CA ASP A 80 -17.81 4.68 3.81
C ASP A 80 -17.28 4.15 2.46
N GLY A 81 -16.62 2.98 2.44
CA GLY A 81 -16.05 2.36 1.26
C GLY A 81 -14.69 2.93 0.84
N SER A 82 -14.05 3.74 1.69
CA SER A 82 -12.69 4.22 1.48
C SER A 82 -11.66 3.24 2.02
N LEU A 83 -10.85 2.63 1.13
CA LEU A 83 -9.70 1.82 1.51
C LEU A 83 -8.46 2.70 1.63
N THR A 84 -7.88 2.74 2.81
CA THR A 84 -6.63 3.44 3.09
C THR A 84 -5.50 2.42 3.27
N ILE A 85 -4.42 2.56 2.52
CA ILE A 85 -3.20 1.77 2.65
C ILE A 85 -2.08 2.69 3.14
N ARG A 86 -1.39 2.27 4.19
CA ARG A 86 -0.33 3.03 4.83
C ARG A 86 0.94 2.19 4.93
N ALA A 87 2.07 2.79 4.61
CA ALA A 87 3.38 2.16 4.71
C ALA A 87 4.35 3.09 5.44
N ARG A 88 5.13 2.56 6.37
CA ARG A 88 6.19 3.34 7.03
C ARG A 88 7.36 3.55 6.07
N ARG A 89 8.02 4.67 6.23
CA ARG A 89 9.36 4.91 5.70
C ARG A 89 10.32 4.11 6.57
N HIS A 90 11.33 3.48 5.96
CA HIS A 90 12.48 3.02 6.70
C HIS A 90 12.96 4.21 7.53
N PRO A 91 13.03 4.10 8.87
CA PRO A 91 13.87 5.02 9.60
C PRO A 91 15.24 4.89 8.95
N HIS A 92 15.84 6.01 8.57
CA HIS A 92 17.23 6.04 8.18
C HIS A 92 18.01 5.58 9.42
N THR A 93 18.10 4.27 9.64
CA THR A 93 19.12 3.69 10.51
C THR A 93 20.38 3.98 9.74
N GLU A 94 20.93 5.16 9.97
CA GLU A 94 22.36 5.35 9.87
C GLU A 94 22.94 4.18 10.64
N HIS A 95 23.37 3.17 9.90
CA HIS A 95 24.26 2.16 10.40
C HIS A 95 25.55 2.93 10.63
N VAL A 96 25.59 3.70 11.73
CA VAL A 96 26.81 4.20 12.33
C VAL A 96 27.53 2.92 12.67
N GLN A 97 28.37 2.48 11.74
CA GLN A 97 29.35 1.45 11.95
C GLN A 97 30.26 2.04 13.02
N GLN A 98 29.83 1.89 14.26
CA GLN A 98 30.49 2.43 15.43
C GLN A 98 31.80 1.66 15.48
N THR A 99 32.84 2.30 14.96
CA THR A 99 34.20 1.80 15.00
C THR A 99 34.62 1.81 16.46
N PHE A 100 34.30 0.71 17.15
CA PHE A 100 34.82 0.46 18.48
C PHE A 100 36.32 0.18 18.35
N ARG A 101 37.11 1.25 18.36
CA ARG A 101 38.56 1.14 18.47
C ARG A 101 38.88 0.80 19.93
N THR A 102 38.97 -0.49 20.24
CA THR A 102 39.59 -0.93 21.50
C THR A 102 41.10 -0.81 21.39
N GLU A 103 41.68 0.22 22.02
CA GLU A 103 43.11 0.25 22.34
C GLU A 103 43.31 -0.38 23.72
N ILE A 104 44.01 -1.52 23.77
CA ILE A 104 44.55 -2.08 25.00
C ILE A 104 46.04 -1.70 25.03
N LYS A 105 46.45 -0.87 25.98
CA LYS A 105 47.87 -0.61 26.27
C LYS A 105 48.28 -1.44 27.49
N ILE A 106 49.38 -2.18 27.35
CA ILE A 106 50.11 -2.82 28.45
C ILE A 106 51.05 -1.83 29.13
#